data_AF-A0A5B7HTD2-F1
#
_entry.id   AF-A0A5B7HTD2-F1
#
_cell.length_a   1.000
_cell.length_b   1.000
_cell.length_c   1.000
_cell.angle_alpha   90.00
_cell.angle_beta   90.00
_cell.angle_gamma   90.00
#
_symmetry.space_group_name_H-M   'P 1'
#
loop_
_entity.id
_entity.type
_entity.pdbx_description
1 polymer ?
#
loop_
_entity_poly.entity_id
_entity_poly.type
_entity_poly.pdbx_seq_one_letter_code
_entity_poly.pdbx_strand_id
1 'polypeptide(L)'
;MNSCRGVASHRDFVDMDLTEIVDCMADHDVIEARKITKMVDGTRRSTSSVIFTFSDAKLPERVHVQYESVPVRPCIPKTLRCFNCQLYGHHGNACRSSLNLLGYMRRRRSLGGSMHILGREVP
;
A
#
# COMPACT_ATOMS: atom_id res chain seq x y z
N MET A 1 10.73 -13.99 -11.31
CA MET A 1 10.86 -14.17 -9.85
C MET A 1 9.59 -13.63 -9.21
N ASN A 2 8.86 -14.49 -8.53
CA ASN A 2 7.81 -14.10 -7.59
C ASN A 2 8.47 -13.47 -6.35
N SER A 3 7.81 -12.50 -5.74
CA SER A 3 8.18 -11.99 -4.43
C SER A 3 6.94 -11.48 -3.73
N CYS A 4 6.91 -11.60 -2.41
CA CYS A 4 5.80 -11.10 -1.60
C CYS A 4 6.30 -10.12 -0.54
N ARG A 5 5.42 -9.21 -0.10
CA ARG A 5 5.76 -8.18 0.88
C ARG A 5 4.93 -8.31 2.13
N GLY A 6 5.61 -8.43 3.27
CA GLY A 6 5.03 -8.51 4.59
C GLY A 6 5.45 -7.35 5.49
N VAL A 7 4.71 -7.17 6.57
CA VAL A 7 5.01 -6.23 7.64
C VAL A 7 5.03 -7.00 8.94
N ALA A 8 6.14 -6.92 9.68
CA ALA A 8 6.21 -7.40 11.06
C ALA A 8 6.59 -6.24 11.98
N SER A 9 6.14 -6.32 13.23
CA SER A 9 6.39 -5.29 14.24
C SER A 9 7.09 -5.91 15.44
N HIS A 10 8.28 -5.41 15.77
CA HIS A 10 9.07 -5.84 16.92
C HIS A 10 9.78 -4.63 17.54
N ARG A 11 10.04 -4.67 18.86
CA ARG A 11 10.64 -3.53 19.57
C ARG A 11 12.06 -3.24 19.06
N ASP A 12 12.83 -4.29 18.82
CA ASP A 12 14.24 -4.18 18.42
C ASP A 12 14.44 -3.55 17.04
N PHE A 13 13.41 -3.58 16.17
CA PHE A 13 13.50 -2.97 14.85
C PHE A 13 13.69 -1.45 14.87
N VAL A 14 13.39 -0.78 15.99
CA VAL A 14 13.57 0.66 16.11
C VAL A 14 15.06 1.02 15.98
N ASP A 15 15.90 0.28 16.69
CA ASP A 15 17.32 0.60 16.92
C ASP A 15 18.28 -0.20 16.01
N MET A 16 17.89 -1.40 15.53
CA MET A 16 18.74 -2.22 14.65
C MET A 16 18.87 -1.65 13.24
N ASP A 17 20.03 -1.82 12.59
CA ASP A 17 20.22 -1.38 11.21
C ASP A 17 19.59 -2.31 10.17
N LEU A 18 19.38 -1.81 8.95
CA LEU A 18 18.72 -2.58 7.89
C LEU A 18 19.49 -3.84 7.49
N THR A 19 20.82 -3.78 7.50
CA THR A 19 21.69 -4.91 7.20
C THR A 19 21.58 -5.98 8.28
N GLU A 20 21.65 -5.58 9.55
CA GLU A 20 21.50 -6.49 10.69
C GLU A 20 20.13 -7.18 10.67
N ILE A 21 19.07 -6.43 10.37
CA ILE A 21 17.72 -6.99 10.23
C ILE A 21 17.65 -8.07 9.15
N VAL A 22 18.30 -7.85 8.00
CA VAL A 22 18.32 -8.83 6.89
C VAL A 22 19.15 -10.05 7.28
N ASP A 23 20.33 -9.84 7.87
CA ASP A 23 21.23 -10.92 8.29
C ASP A 23 20.58 -11.82 9.36
N CYS A 24 19.90 -11.22 10.35
CA CYS A 24 19.15 -11.97 11.37
C CYS A 24 17.94 -12.73 10.80
N MET A 25 17.51 -12.44 9.58
CA MET A 25 16.36 -13.06 8.93
C MET A 25 16.74 -13.85 7.67
N ALA A 26 18.02 -14.14 7.48
CA ALA A 26 18.49 -14.94 6.36
C ALA A 26 17.83 -16.33 6.30
N ASP A 27 17.49 -16.89 7.46
CA ASP A 27 16.79 -18.18 7.60
C ASP A 27 15.34 -18.17 7.09
N HIS A 28 14.79 -16.99 6.76
CA HIS A 28 13.40 -16.79 6.36
C HIS A 28 13.25 -16.25 4.93
N ASP A 29 14.26 -16.46 4.07
CA ASP A 29 14.20 -16.11 2.65
C ASP A 29 13.90 -14.61 2.38
N VAL A 30 14.31 -13.75 3.31
CA VAL A 30 14.19 -12.30 3.21
C VAL A 30 15.24 -11.75 2.26
N ILE A 31 14.81 -11.09 1.18
CA ILE A 31 15.69 -10.43 0.20
C ILE A 31 16.03 -9.00 0.64
N GLU A 32 15.04 -8.31 1.19
CA GLU A 32 15.15 -6.88 1.50
C GLU A 32 14.30 -6.54 2.72
N ALA A 33 14.83 -5.68 3.58
CA ALA A 33 14.08 -5.05 4.67
C ALA A 33 14.00 -3.53 4.45
N ARG A 34 12.85 -2.94 4.77
CA ARG A 34 12.63 -1.49 4.70
C ARG A 34 11.92 -0.99 5.95
N LYS A 35 12.57 -0.08 6.69
CA LYS A 35 11.98 0.58 7.87
C LYS A 35 10.81 1.47 7.48
N ILE A 36 9.71 1.38 8.23
CA ILE A 36 8.61 2.34 8.12
C ILE A 36 8.95 3.53 9.03
N THR A 37 8.96 4.73 8.45
CA THR A 37 9.11 5.98 9.20
C THR A 37 7.79 6.73 9.22
N LYS A 38 7.58 7.47 10.31
CA LYS A 38 6.42 8.35 10.49
C LYS A 38 6.92 9.75 10.85
N MET A 39 6.29 10.76 10.27
CA MET A 39 6.43 12.14 10.72
C MET A 39 5.60 12.31 11.99
N VAL A 40 6.26 12.64 13.11
CA VAL A 40 5.64 12.98 14.39
C VAL A 40 6.24 14.31 14.82
N ASP A 41 5.39 15.32 15.02
CA ASP A 41 5.80 16.67 15.46
C ASP A 41 6.94 17.28 14.62
N GLY A 42 6.84 17.16 13.29
CA GLY A 42 7.85 17.67 12.36
C GLY A 42 9.13 16.84 12.25
N THR A 43 9.29 15.78 13.05
CA THR A 43 10.48 14.92 13.04
C THR A 43 10.17 13.54 12.45
N ARG A 44 11.07 13.01 11.60
CA ARG A 44 11.00 11.61 11.13
C ARG A 44 11.42 10.68 12.25
N ARG A 45 10.52 9.81 12.69
CA ARG A 45 10.81 8.76 13.66
C ARG A 45 10.65 7.39 12.98
N SER A 46 11.63 6.51 13.20
CA SER A 46 11.49 5.09 12.87
C SER A 46 10.36 4.51 13.72
N THR A 47 9.57 3.63 13.12
CA THR A 47 8.59 2.84 13.86
C THR A 47 9.15 1.46 14.13
N SER A 48 8.55 0.75 15.09
CA SER A 48 8.84 -0.67 15.36
C SER A 48 8.41 -1.61 14.25
N SER A 49 7.95 -1.10 13.09
CA SER A 49 7.43 -1.90 11.99
C SER A 49 8.35 -1.84 10.78
N VAL A 50 8.65 -3.02 10.24
CA VAL A 50 9.53 -3.20 9.09
C VAL A 50 8.77 -3.93 7.99
N ILE A 51 8.98 -3.49 6.75
CA ILE A 51 8.46 -4.15 5.57
C ILE A 51 9.54 -5.10 5.07
N PHE A 52 9.20 -6.37 4.97
CA PHE A 52 10.07 -7.41 4.42
C PHE A 52 9.63 -7.75 3.01
N THR A 53 10.59 -7.92 2.12
CA THR A 53 10.40 -8.52 0.79
C THR A 53 10.96 -9.93 0.84
N PHE A 54 10.08 -10.91 0.70
CA PHE A 54 10.43 -12.33 0.66
C PHE A 54 10.58 -12.81 -0.77
N SER A 55 11.46 -13.77 -1.00
CA SER A 55 11.64 -14.42 -2.31
C SER A 55 10.48 -15.36 -2.68
N ASP A 56 9.69 -15.77 -1.69
CA ASP A 56 8.57 -16.69 -1.90
C ASP A 56 7.32 -16.03 -2.50
N ALA A 57 6.51 -16.85 -3.20
CA ALA A 57 5.17 -16.45 -3.64
C ALA A 57 4.17 -16.33 -2.48
N LYS A 58 4.34 -17.15 -1.43
CA LYS A 58 3.43 -17.20 -0.30
C LYS A 58 4.03 -16.43 0.86
N LEU A 59 3.23 -15.54 1.44
CA LEU A 59 3.64 -14.81 2.64
C LEU A 59 3.64 -15.76 3.84
N PRO A 60 4.75 -15.86 4.61
CA PRO A 60 4.75 -16.60 5.86
C PRO A 60 3.80 -15.93 6.86
N GLU A 61 3.13 -16.72 7.70
CA GLU A 61 2.24 -16.17 8.74
C GLU A 61 3.03 -15.59 9.91
N ARG A 62 4.23 -16.11 10.17
CA ARG A 62 5.10 -15.74 11.28
C ARG A 62 6.57 -15.83 10.85
N VAL A 63 7.40 -15.00 11.46
CA VAL A 63 8.87 -15.02 11.34
C VAL A 63 9.48 -15.00 12.74
N HIS A 64 10.67 -15.55 12.88
CA HIS A 64 11.44 -15.46 14.12
C HIS A 64 12.31 -14.21 14.10
N VAL A 65 12.19 -13.41 15.14
CA VAL A 65 13.06 -12.27 15.43
C VAL A 65 13.77 -12.63 16.72
N GLN A 66 15.06 -12.93 16.63
CA GLN A 66 15.82 -13.50 17.74
C GLN A 66 15.12 -14.74 18.30
N TYR A 67 14.65 -14.69 19.54
CA TYR A 67 13.97 -15.79 20.23
C TYR A 67 12.44 -15.69 20.19
N GLU A 68 11.88 -14.64 19.60
CA GLU A 68 10.44 -14.40 19.57
C GLU A 68 9.85 -14.68 18.19
N SER A 69 8.68 -15.32 18.15
CA SER A 69 7.93 -15.50 16.91
C SER A 69 6.93 -14.37 16.74
N VAL A 70 7.05 -13.60 15.67
CA VAL A 70 6.27 -12.40 15.39
C VAL A 70 5.38 -12.62 14.16
N PRO A 71 4.09 -12.25 14.20
CA PRO A 71 3.20 -12.41 13.06
C PRO A 71 3.58 -11.45 11.93
N VAL A 72 3.50 -11.94 10.69
CA VAL A 72 3.69 -11.15 9.49
C VAL A 72 2.34 -10.85 8.86
N ARG A 73 2.10 -9.58 8.54
CA ARG A 73 0.87 -9.13 7.88
C ARG A 73 1.15 -8.73 6.44
N PRO A 74 0.25 -8.97 5.48
CA PRO A 74 0.43 -8.48 4.12
C PRO A 74 0.62 -6.95 4.08
N CYS A 75 1.57 -6.48 3.26
CA CYS A 75 1.80 -5.05 3.09
C CYS A 75 0.69 -4.41 2.23
N ILE A 76 -0.34 -3.88 2.87
CA ILE A 76 -1.43 -3.14 2.20
C ILE A 76 -0.98 -1.68 1.98
N PRO A 77 -0.89 -1.21 0.72
CA PRO A 77 -0.52 0.18 0.46
C PRO A 77 -1.61 1.12 0.99
N LYS A 78 -1.21 2.31 1.45
CA LYS A 78 -2.16 3.35 1.84
C LYS A 78 -3.07 3.69 0.66
N THR A 79 -4.37 3.73 0.91
CA THR A 79 -5.35 4.12 -0.10
C THR A 79 -5.03 5.53 -0.59
N LEU A 80 -4.90 5.67 -1.90
CA LEU A 80 -4.62 6.96 -2.52
C LEU A 80 -5.87 7.85 -2.42
N ARG A 81 -5.77 8.95 -1.66
CA ARG A 81 -6.81 9.96 -1.52
C ARG A 81 -6.33 11.27 -2.14
N CYS A 82 -7.13 11.82 -3.05
CA CYS A 82 -6.90 13.14 -3.62
C CYS A 82 -7.24 14.22 -2.58
N PHE A 83 -6.28 15.09 -2.23
CA PHE A 83 -6.53 16.18 -1.27
C PHE A 83 -7.39 17.32 -1.86
N ASN A 84 -7.49 17.42 -3.18
CA ASN A 84 -8.30 18.46 -3.84
C ASN A 84 -9.79 18.12 -3.83
N CYS A 85 -10.17 16.89 -4.18
CA CYS A 85 -11.58 16.47 -4.28
C CYS A 85 -12.03 15.47 -3.22
N GLN A 86 -11.10 15.00 -2.37
CA GLN A 86 -11.32 13.99 -1.32
C GLN A 86 -11.76 12.60 -1.81
N LEU A 87 -11.77 12.35 -3.13
CA LEU A 87 -12.05 11.03 -3.71
C LEU A 87 -10.78 10.16 -3.77
N TYR A 88 -10.99 8.84 -3.85
CA TYR A 88 -9.91 7.85 -3.92
C TYR A 88 -9.46 7.54 -5.35
N GLY A 89 -8.27 6.95 -5.50
CA GLY A 89 -7.80 6.36 -6.76
C GLY A 89 -7.02 7.29 -7.68
N HIS A 90 -6.77 8.54 -7.29
CA HIS A 90 -5.92 9.47 -8.04
C HIS A 90 -5.19 10.46 -7.13
N HIS A 91 -4.05 10.96 -7.60
CA HIS A 91 -3.30 12.04 -6.96
C HIS A 91 -3.91 13.40 -7.33
N GLY A 92 -3.63 14.43 -6.54
CA GLY A 92 -4.07 15.81 -6.81
C GLY A 92 -3.71 16.30 -8.21
N ASN A 93 -2.55 15.92 -8.73
CA ASN A 93 -2.07 16.31 -10.07
C ASN A 93 -2.89 15.70 -11.21
N ALA A 94 -3.54 14.55 -10.98
CA ALA A 94 -4.44 13.90 -11.94
C ALA A 94 -5.91 14.21 -11.66
N CYS A 95 -6.18 15.14 -10.74
CA CYS A 95 -7.53 15.50 -10.36
C CYS A 95 -8.25 16.22 -11.51
N ARG A 96 -9.42 15.70 -11.89
CA ARG A 96 -10.28 16.29 -12.93
C ARG A 96 -11.42 17.13 -12.34
N SER A 97 -11.55 17.21 -11.02
CA SER A 97 -12.56 18.07 -10.43
C SER A 97 -12.11 19.52 -10.55
N SER A 98 -12.92 20.36 -11.18
CA SER A 98 -12.74 21.81 -11.24
C SER A 98 -13.10 22.53 -9.93
N LEU A 99 -13.19 21.80 -8.81
CA LEU A 99 -14.09 22.19 -7.74
C LEU A 99 -13.42 23.08 -6.69
N ASN A 100 -13.44 24.38 -6.96
CA ASN A 100 -13.69 25.38 -5.93
C ASN A 100 -15.09 25.11 -5.32
N LEU A 101 -15.13 24.65 -4.07
CA LEU A 101 -16.22 24.82 -3.09
C LEU A 101 -17.69 24.77 -3.59
N LEU A 102 -18.17 23.67 -4.22
CA LEU A 102 -19.60 23.26 -4.11
C LEU A 102 -19.85 21.85 -4.68
N GLY A 103 -19.65 20.82 -3.85
CA GLY A 103 -19.50 19.43 -4.34
C GLY A 103 -20.54 18.44 -3.82
N TYR A 104 -21.66 18.91 -3.26
CA TYR A 104 -22.77 18.04 -2.87
C TYR A 104 -23.73 17.86 -4.04
N MET A 105 -23.32 17.17 -5.10
CA MET A 105 -24.27 16.67 -6.10
C MET A 105 -24.32 15.15 -6.02
N ARG A 106 -25.32 14.66 -5.28
CA ARG A 106 -25.78 13.27 -5.29
C ARG A 106 -26.00 12.85 -6.74
N ARG A 107 -25.45 11.69 -7.13
CA ARG A 107 -25.75 11.04 -8.42
C ARG A 107 -27.26 10.98 -8.62
N ARG A 108 -27.81 11.84 -9.49
CA ARG A 108 -29.12 11.56 -10.10
C ARG A 108 -28.91 10.37 -11.03
N ARG A 109 -29.52 9.23 -10.70
CA ARG A 109 -29.81 8.20 -11.69
C ARG A 109 -30.72 8.85 -12.74
N SER A 110 -30.29 8.94 -13.99
CA SER A 110 -31.21 9.09 -15.12
C SER A 110 -31.18 7.81 -15.92
N LEU A 111 -32.27 7.05 -15.80
CA LEU A 111 -32.71 6.07 -16.77
C LEU A 111 -33.05 6.77 -18.09
N GLY A 112 -32.78 6.10 -19.21
CA GLY A 112 -33.51 6.30 -20.47
C GLY A 112 -32.79 7.10 -21.55
N GLY A 113 -32.44 6.44 -22.67
CA GLY A 113 -31.94 7.12 -23.87
C GLY A 113 -31.53 6.15 -24.99
N SER A 114 -32.53 5.61 -25.70
CA SER A 114 -32.56 4.98 -27.03
C SER A 114 -31.25 4.53 -27.71
N MET A 115 -31.12 3.22 -27.93
CA MET A 115 -30.09 2.60 -28.76
C MET A 115 -30.61 2.50 -30.20
N HIS A 116 -30.25 3.45 -31.06
CA HIS A 116 -30.43 3.30 -32.52
C HIS A 116 -29.32 2.40 -33.07
N ILE A 117 -29.67 1.18 -33.49
CA ILE A 117 -28.80 0.33 -34.30
C ILE A 117 -28.97 0.79 -35.75
N LEU A 118 -27.99 1.53 -36.28
CA LEU A 118 -27.81 1.65 -37.72
C LEU A 118 -26.82 0.57 -38.16
N GLY A 119 -27.36 -0.40 -38.89
CA GLY A 119 -26.58 -1.43 -39.56
C GLY A 119 -25.61 -0.82 -40.57
N ARG A 120 -24.43 -1.43 -40.65
CA ARG A 120 -23.57 -1.37 -41.82
C ARG A 120 -23.11 -2.79 -42.12
N GLU A 121 -23.73 -3.34 -43.15
CA GLU A 121 -23.16 -4.40 -43.97
C GLU A 121 -21.82 -3.91 -44.55
N VAL A 122 -20.82 -4.77 -44.56
CA VAL A 122 -19.54 -4.57 -45.25
C VAL A 122 -19.19 -5.90 -45.95
N PRO A 123 -18.64 -5.89 -47.18
CA PRO A 123 -18.63 -7.04 -48.10
C PRO A 123 -17.90 -8.29 -47.62
#